data_AF-A0A3M6JYA5-F1
#
_entry.id   AF-A0A3M6JYA5-F1
#
_cell.length_a   1.000
_cell.length_b   1.000
_cell.length_c   1.000
_cell.angle_alpha   90.00
_cell.angle_beta   90.00
_cell.angle_gamma   90.00
#
_symmetry.space_group_name_H-M   'P 1'
#
loop_
_entity.id
_entity.type
_entity.pdbx_description
1 polymer ?
#
loop_
_entity_poly.entity_id
_entity_poly.type
_entity_poly.pdbx_seq_one_letter_code
_entity_poly.pdbx_strand_id
1 'polypeptide(L)'
;MGEFQEFTEALFGQLSVEIDEEKEIIKLASTAKEDLKGKAEFNSLENIATEIFSTYKNKVEEFLEVKIPENIELKFPELTELKRLKGEKVFADKESKEFVTELFNAVAKENKTRIAELMQEDTAKYLVYSTYAIQYISKITTTYGDCLDSIIYLNKFILSRYPEIILHKQGEPYNARFENVNSGYLGAVKMTVVEELIHAAQGNLQQVNKNAAIEVNKINEELAGIILSLDTDTINKLSEYCQLQAVPDDFPFAKKANLFFFLNPDHFLIEQIGPDVMTFTHVEIDPKIGESIPQLLDIYKRWLVPIQQHHAAFTAMEGMAAFAIENILKDDKDFQNYLTTFMGTDFSSYQVRKSMGKDFTKTVYGKLGTKTFKKMIEVPPNTRELKDPQLYINKLS
;
A
#
# COMPACT_ATOMS: atom_id res chain seq x y z
N MET A 1 30.94 -6.49 -11.60
CA MET A 1 29.76 -5.68 -11.99
C MET A 1 30.02 -4.26 -11.56
N GLY A 2 29.42 -3.25 -12.18
CA GLY A 2 29.47 -1.89 -11.62
C GLY A 2 28.52 -1.78 -10.42
N GLU A 3 28.79 -0.83 -9.52
CA GLU A 3 28.01 -0.66 -8.29
C GLU A 3 26.50 -0.48 -8.53
N PHE A 4 26.10 0.31 -9.54
CA PHE A 4 24.68 0.51 -9.88
C PHE A 4 23.98 -0.78 -10.36
N GLN A 5 24.72 -1.71 -10.98
CA GLN A 5 24.17 -3.02 -11.34
C GLN A 5 23.95 -3.89 -10.10
N GLU A 6 24.82 -3.81 -9.08
CA GLU A 6 24.62 -4.54 -7.81
C GLU A 6 23.35 -4.09 -7.09
N PHE A 7 23.06 -2.78 -7.06
CA PHE A 7 21.79 -2.27 -6.50
C PHE A 7 20.56 -2.80 -7.23
N THR A 8 20.67 -2.94 -8.55
CA THR A 8 19.60 -3.51 -9.36
C THR A 8 19.38 -4.99 -9.05
N GLU A 9 20.45 -5.77 -8.91
CA GLU A 9 20.35 -7.16 -8.47
C GLU A 9 19.79 -7.27 -7.05
N ALA A 10 20.20 -6.39 -6.13
CA ALA A 10 19.67 -6.34 -4.77
C ALA A 10 18.16 -6.03 -4.74
N LEU A 11 17.70 -5.08 -5.56
CA LEU A 11 16.28 -4.74 -5.68
C LEU A 11 15.45 -5.95 -6.16
N PHE A 12 15.90 -6.64 -7.21
CA PHE A 12 15.20 -7.84 -7.69
C PHE A 12 15.36 -9.04 -6.76
N GLY A 13 16.47 -9.14 -6.02
CA GLY A 13 16.63 -10.12 -4.97
C GLY A 13 15.60 -9.95 -3.85
N GLN A 14 15.25 -8.71 -3.51
CA GLN A 14 14.18 -8.42 -2.54
C GLN A 14 12.77 -8.66 -3.08
N LEU A 15 12.58 -8.59 -4.40
CA LEU A 15 11.30 -8.84 -5.09
C LEU A 15 11.17 -10.26 -5.64
N SER A 16 12.15 -11.13 -5.39
CA SER A 16 12.24 -12.41 -6.10
C SER A 16 11.06 -13.32 -5.78
N VAL A 17 10.64 -13.34 -4.51
CA VAL A 17 9.52 -14.16 -4.05
C VAL A 17 8.23 -13.76 -4.78
N GLU A 18 7.96 -12.46 -4.88
CA GLU A 18 6.71 -11.97 -5.46
C GLU A 18 6.71 -12.06 -6.98
N ILE A 19 7.86 -11.86 -7.63
CA ILE A 19 8.01 -12.12 -9.07
C ILE A 19 7.83 -13.61 -9.39
N ASP A 20 8.35 -14.51 -8.54
CA ASP A 20 8.16 -15.94 -8.71
C ASP A 20 6.69 -16.35 -8.46
N GLU A 21 6.02 -15.72 -7.49
CA GLU A 21 4.58 -15.90 -7.26
C GLU A 21 3.76 -15.47 -8.49
N GLU A 22 4.05 -14.31 -9.07
CA GLU A 22 3.41 -13.82 -10.30
C GLU A 22 3.55 -14.83 -11.46
N LYS A 23 4.76 -15.39 -11.64
CA LYS A 23 5.03 -16.39 -12.68
C LYS A 23 4.26 -17.70 -12.42
N GLU A 24 4.20 -18.16 -11.19
CA GLU A 24 3.46 -19.36 -10.83
C GLU A 24 1.95 -19.17 -11.00
N ILE A 25 1.40 -17.99 -10.67
CA ILE A 25 -0.01 -17.66 -10.93
C ILE A 25 -0.32 -17.75 -12.43
N ILE A 26 0.54 -17.18 -13.29
CA ILE A 26 0.36 -17.24 -14.76
C ILE A 26 0.34 -18.69 -15.24
N LYS A 27 1.30 -19.51 -14.77
CA LYS A 27 1.42 -20.91 -15.13
C LYS A 27 0.22 -21.73 -14.67
N LEU A 28 -0.16 -21.62 -13.39
CA LEU A 28 -1.30 -22.32 -12.81
C LEU A 28 -2.61 -21.92 -13.49
N ALA A 29 -2.80 -20.63 -13.81
CA ALA A 29 -3.98 -20.17 -14.54
C ALA A 29 -4.06 -20.81 -15.93
N SER A 30 -2.94 -20.90 -16.64
CA SER A 30 -2.89 -21.55 -17.96
C SER A 30 -3.28 -23.03 -17.87
N THR A 31 -2.74 -23.76 -16.91
CA THR A 31 -3.07 -25.18 -16.68
C THR A 31 -4.53 -25.36 -16.27
N ALA A 32 -5.01 -24.56 -15.32
CA ALA A 32 -6.40 -24.61 -14.86
C ALA A 32 -7.38 -24.37 -16.00
N LYS A 33 -7.11 -23.37 -16.85
CA LYS A 33 -7.94 -23.04 -18.01
C LYS A 33 -8.04 -24.18 -19.02
N GLU A 34 -6.96 -24.92 -19.25
CA GLU A 34 -6.97 -26.09 -20.12
C GLU A 34 -7.79 -27.25 -19.53
N ASP A 35 -7.58 -27.54 -18.24
CA ASP A 35 -8.23 -28.66 -17.55
C ASP A 35 -9.73 -28.44 -17.29
N LEU A 36 -10.14 -27.19 -17.11
CA LEU A 36 -11.53 -26.78 -16.89
C LEU A 36 -12.31 -26.56 -18.19
N LYS A 37 -11.64 -26.57 -19.35
CA LYS A 37 -12.27 -26.28 -20.65
C LYS A 37 -13.47 -27.18 -20.92
N GLY A 38 -14.65 -26.58 -21.08
CA GLY A 38 -15.91 -27.29 -21.32
C GLY A 38 -16.48 -27.99 -20.08
N LYS A 39 -15.87 -27.82 -18.91
CA LYS A 39 -16.34 -28.38 -17.62
C LYS A 39 -16.88 -27.27 -16.70
N ALA A 40 -16.25 -26.11 -16.68
CA ALA A 40 -16.66 -24.94 -15.90
C ALA A 40 -16.35 -23.65 -16.66
N GLU A 41 -17.17 -22.62 -16.48
CA GLU A 41 -17.00 -21.31 -17.11
C GLU A 41 -17.43 -20.21 -16.14
N PHE A 42 -16.49 -19.34 -15.78
CA PHE A 42 -16.75 -18.18 -14.93
C PHE A 42 -17.09 -16.96 -15.80
N ASN A 43 -18.00 -16.10 -15.34
CA ASN A 43 -18.24 -14.83 -15.99
C ASN A 43 -17.02 -13.91 -15.84
N SER A 44 -16.79 -13.02 -16.81
CA SER A 44 -15.66 -12.11 -16.76
C SER A 44 -15.79 -11.10 -15.62
N LEU A 45 -14.65 -10.67 -15.08
CA LEU A 45 -14.58 -9.65 -14.04
C LEU A 45 -15.29 -8.38 -14.46
N GLU A 46 -15.10 -7.96 -15.72
CA GLU A 46 -15.69 -6.77 -16.30
C GLU A 46 -17.22 -6.83 -16.30
N ASN A 47 -17.78 -7.97 -16.71
CA ASN A 47 -19.23 -8.15 -16.76
C ASN A 47 -19.83 -8.12 -15.35
N ILE A 48 -19.24 -8.89 -14.42
CA ILE A 48 -19.72 -8.94 -13.03
C ILE A 48 -19.65 -7.55 -12.40
N ALA A 49 -18.49 -6.88 -12.50
CA ALA A 49 -18.29 -5.58 -11.90
C ALA A 49 -19.26 -4.53 -12.46
N THR A 50 -19.44 -4.50 -13.79
CA THR A 50 -20.36 -3.56 -14.45
C THR A 50 -21.81 -3.81 -14.05
N GLU A 51 -22.23 -5.07 -13.96
CA GLU A 51 -23.59 -5.44 -13.57
C GLU A 51 -23.91 -4.99 -12.13
N ILE A 52 -22.97 -5.15 -11.20
CA ILE A 52 -23.21 -4.85 -9.79
C ILE A 52 -22.94 -3.38 -9.42
N PHE A 53 -22.19 -2.64 -10.25
CA PHE A 53 -21.64 -1.32 -9.91
C PHE A 53 -22.70 -0.33 -9.42
N SER A 54 -23.74 -0.07 -10.21
CA SER A 54 -24.78 0.91 -9.87
C SER A 54 -25.52 0.55 -8.59
N THR A 55 -25.78 -0.75 -8.37
CA THR A 55 -26.43 -1.25 -7.17
C THR A 55 -25.59 -0.98 -5.93
N TYR A 56 -24.29 -1.27 -5.98
CA TYR A 56 -23.41 -1.06 -4.84
C TYR A 56 -23.03 0.40 -4.63
N LYS A 57 -22.91 1.21 -5.69
CA LYS A 57 -22.78 2.66 -5.56
C LYS A 57 -23.92 3.24 -4.73
N ASN A 58 -25.17 2.88 -5.06
CA ASN A 58 -26.34 3.34 -4.30
C ASN A 58 -26.32 2.84 -2.85
N LYS A 59 -25.98 1.57 -2.61
CA LYS A 59 -25.88 1.02 -1.24
C LYS A 59 -24.81 1.73 -0.40
N VAL A 60 -23.65 2.03 -1.00
CA VAL A 60 -22.57 2.75 -0.31
C VAL A 60 -23.00 4.18 0.00
N GLU A 61 -23.59 4.91 -0.96
CA GLU A 61 -24.09 6.26 -0.70
C GLU A 61 -25.17 6.30 0.38
N GLU A 62 -26.10 5.34 0.38
CA GLU A 62 -27.15 5.21 1.40
C GLU A 62 -26.55 4.94 2.78
N PHE A 63 -25.59 4.00 2.88
CA PHE A 63 -24.99 3.63 4.16
C PHE A 63 -24.08 4.74 4.73
N LEU A 64 -23.30 5.41 3.87
CA LEU A 64 -22.37 6.45 4.29
C LEU A 64 -23.06 7.81 4.49
N GLU A 65 -24.22 8.05 3.88
CA GLU A 65 -24.84 9.38 3.69
C GLU A 65 -23.87 10.40 3.04
N VAL A 66 -22.97 9.90 2.18
CA VAL A 66 -21.97 10.69 1.45
C VAL A 66 -22.08 10.37 -0.03
N LYS A 67 -22.07 11.41 -0.87
CA LYS A 67 -22.11 11.27 -2.32
C LYS A 67 -20.77 10.82 -2.87
N ILE A 68 -20.83 9.83 -3.75
CA ILE A 68 -19.69 9.35 -4.53
C ILE A 68 -19.63 10.18 -5.82
N PRO A 69 -18.44 10.56 -6.31
CA PRO A 69 -18.32 11.27 -7.59
C PRO A 69 -19.11 10.59 -8.73
N GLU A 70 -19.78 11.39 -9.56
CA GLU A 70 -20.60 10.84 -10.65
C GLU A 70 -19.77 10.29 -11.80
N ASN A 71 -18.56 10.80 -11.98
CA ASN A 71 -17.62 10.45 -13.03
C ASN A 71 -16.72 9.25 -12.68
N ILE A 72 -17.13 8.36 -11.77
CA ILE A 72 -16.32 7.19 -11.45
C ILE A 72 -16.26 6.23 -12.63
N GLU A 73 -15.04 5.81 -12.95
CA GLU A 73 -14.77 4.81 -13.98
C GLU A 73 -14.21 3.52 -13.37
N LEU A 74 -14.55 2.39 -13.98
CA LEU A 74 -13.92 1.10 -13.69
C LEU A 74 -12.80 0.82 -14.70
N LYS A 75 -11.63 0.42 -14.21
CA LYS A 75 -10.53 -0.09 -15.02
C LYS A 75 -10.09 -1.45 -14.51
N PHE A 76 -9.59 -2.28 -15.42
CA PHE A 76 -9.25 -3.67 -15.16
C PHE A 76 -7.80 -3.95 -15.56
N PRO A 77 -6.82 -3.33 -14.89
CA PRO A 77 -5.40 -3.45 -15.26
C PRO A 77 -4.88 -4.89 -15.08
N GLU A 78 -4.01 -5.29 -15.99
CA GLU A 78 -3.17 -6.48 -15.81
C GLU A 78 -1.92 -6.11 -15.00
N LEU A 79 -1.03 -7.08 -14.78
CA LEU A 79 0.10 -6.98 -13.86
C LEU A 79 0.99 -5.74 -14.08
N THR A 80 1.34 -5.46 -15.33
CA THR A 80 2.23 -4.34 -15.68
C THR A 80 1.58 -2.99 -15.36
N GLU A 81 0.30 -2.81 -15.70
CA GLU A 81 -0.44 -1.59 -15.38
C GLU A 81 -0.67 -1.43 -13.88
N LEU A 82 -0.87 -2.53 -13.13
CA LEU A 82 -0.96 -2.50 -11.67
C LEU A 82 0.33 -2.01 -11.02
N LYS A 83 1.49 -2.53 -11.46
CA LYS A 83 2.80 -2.06 -10.97
C LYS A 83 2.98 -0.56 -11.22
N ARG A 84 2.57 -0.06 -12.39
CA ARG A 84 2.60 1.37 -12.72
C ARG A 84 1.70 2.21 -11.82
N LEU A 85 0.46 1.75 -11.61
CA LEU A 85 -0.49 2.41 -10.72
C LEU A 85 0.05 2.54 -9.28
N LYS A 86 0.75 1.51 -8.79
CA LYS A 86 1.41 1.59 -7.48
C LYS A 86 2.46 2.71 -7.42
N GLY A 87 3.18 2.96 -8.51
CA GLY A 87 4.09 4.11 -8.63
C GLY A 87 3.37 5.45 -8.52
N GLU A 88 2.20 5.61 -9.14
CA GLU A 88 1.39 6.84 -9.02
C GLU A 88 0.92 7.09 -7.57
N LYS A 89 0.65 6.02 -6.83
CA LYS A 89 0.22 6.04 -5.43
C LYS A 89 1.35 6.22 -4.41
N VAL A 90 2.60 6.30 -4.86
CA VAL A 90 3.70 6.76 -3.99
C VAL A 90 3.50 8.24 -3.63
N PHE A 91 2.76 9.00 -4.45
CA PHE A 91 2.54 10.43 -4.27
C PHE A 91 3.86 11.18 -4.18
N ALA A 92 4.71 11.00 -5.19
CA ALA A 92 5.87 11.85 -5.38
C ALA A 92 5.45 13.30 -5.65
N ASP A 93 6.32 14.23 -5.30
CA ASP A 93 6.14 15.63 -5.63
C ASP A 93 6.30 15.86 -7.16
N LYS A 94 6.14 17.11 -7.60
CA LYS A 94 6.19 17.42 -9.04
C LYS A 94 7.57 17.14 -9.65
N GLU A 95 8.64 17.33 -8.90
CA GLU A 95 10.02 17.18 -9.37
C GLU A 95 10.47 15.71 -9.43
N SER A 96 9.87 14.85 -8.60
CA SER A 96 10.17 13.41 -8.57
C SER A 96 9.17 12.54 -9.33
N LYS A 97 8.02 13.08 -9.73
CA LYS A 97 6.96 12.31 -10.42
C LYS A 97 7.44 11.54 -11.65
N GLU A 98 8.23 12.18 -12.51
CA GLU A 98 8.75 11.54 -13.73
C GLU A 98 9.72 10.40 -13.38
N PHE A 99 10.64 10.65 -12.44
CA PHE A 99 11.57 9.65 -11.95
C PHE A 99 10.86 8.41 -11.39
N VAL A 100 9.86 8.62 -10.53
CA VAL A 100 9.08 7.52 -9.93
C VAL A 100 8.32 6.72 -10.99
N THR A 101 7.72 7.42 -11.96
CA THR A 101 7.01 6.78 -13.06
C THR A 101 7.96 5.89 -13.86
N GLU A 102 9.16 6.38 -14.19
CA GLU A 102 10.17 5.62 -14.92
C GLU A 102 10.75 4.46 -14.11
N LEU A 103 10.97 4.63 -12.80
CA LEU A 103 11.42 3.56 -11.93
C LEU A 103 10.41 2.42 -11.87
N PHE A 104 9.14 2.71 -11.58
CA PHE A 104 8.10 1.68 -11.53
C PHE A 104 7.83 1.06 -12.90
N ASN A 105 7.95 1.83 -13.99
CA ASN A 105 7.94 1.30 -15.36
C ASN A 105 9.06 0.29 -15.60
N ALA A 106 10.27 0.60 -15.15
CA ALA A 106 11.43 -0.25 -15.34
C ALA A 106 11.33 -1.52 -14.49
N VAL A 107 10.89 -1.42 -13.22
CA VAL A 107 10.64 -2.59 -12.36
C VAL A 107 9.53 -3.47 -12.94
N ALA A 108 8.43 -2.88 -13.43
CA ALA A 108 7.35 -3.63 -14.05
C ALA A 108 7.77 -4.44 -15.28
N LYS A 109 8.82 -4.00 -15.98
CA LYS A 109 9.39 -4.66 -17.16
C LYS A 109 10.63 -5.48 -16.85
N GLU A 110 11.01 -5.63 -15.58
CA GLU A 110 12.26 -6.24 -15.15
C GLU A 110 13.51 -5.63 -15.86
N ASN A 111 13.45 -4.34 -16.23
CA ASN A 111 14.50 -3.66 -17.00
C ASN A 111 15.64 -3.21 -16.09
N LYS A 112 16.55 -4.15 -15.83
CA LYS A 112 17.73 -3.94 -14.99
C LYS A 112 18.60 -2.76 -15.46
N THR A 113 18.81 -2.64 -16.76
CA THR A 113 19.62 -1.55 -17.34
C THR A 113 19.03 -0.18 -17.02
N ARG A 114 17.72 0.00 -17.24
CA ARG A 114 17.07 1.30 -16.97
C ARG A 114 17.08 1.64 -15.48
N ILE A 115 16.96 0.66 -14.59
CA ILE A 115 17.05 0.89 -13.14
C ILE A 115 18.44 1.38 -12.74
N ALA A 116 19.49 0.77 -13.28
CA ALA A 116 20.87 1.22 -13.04
C ALA A 116 21.11 2.64 -13.58
N GLU A 117 20.58 2.96 -14.77
CA GLU A 117 20.63 4.32 -15.33
C GLU A 117 19.91 5.34 -14.45
N LEU A 118 18.69 5.03 -13.97
CA LEU A 118 17.93 5.90 -13.07
C LEU A 118 18.69 6.15 -11.76
N MET A 119 19.31 5.12 -11.18
CA MET A 119 20.14 5.30 -9.99
C MET A 119 21.33 6.22 -10.25
N GLN A 120 21.93 6.14 -11.44
CA GLN A 120 23.02 7.03 -11.85
C GLN A 120 22.53 8.46 -12.11
N GLU A 121 21.33 8.63 -12.68
CA GLU A 121 20.70 9.93 -12.92
C GLU A 121 20.40 10.66 -11.61
N ASP A 122 19.80 9.97 -10.64
CA ASP A 122 19.49 10.53 -9.32
C ASP A 122 19.50 9.44 -8.24
N THR A 123 20.66 9.32 -7.58
CA THR A 123 20.85 8.32 -6.52
C THR A 123 19.97 8.61 -5.30
N ALA A 124 19.71 9.87 -4.96
CA ALA A 124 18.89 10.22 -3.80
C ALA A 124 17.45 9.74 -4.00
N LYS A 125 16.86 10.05 -5.16
CA LYS A 125 15.52 9.58 -5.53
C LYS A 125 15.47 8.06 -5.62
N TYR A 126 16.49 7.43 -6.17
CA TYR A 126 16.54 5.96 -6.21
C TYR A 126 16.49 5.34 -4.80
N LEU A 127 17.28 5.85 -3.85
CA LEU A 127 17.30 5.32 -2.49
C LEU A 127 15.94 5.45 -1.80
N VAL A 128 15.22 6.56 -2.01
CA VAL A 128 13.87 6.75 -1.45
C VAL A 128 12.87 5.82 -2.14
N TYR A 129 12.77 5.89 -3.47
CA TYR A 129 11.66 5.29 -4.20
C TYR A 129 11.79 3.80 -4.50
N SER A 130 13.01 3.25 -4.43
CA SER A 130 13.21 1.79 -4.51
C SER A 130 12.56 1.05 -3.33
N THR A 131 12.52 1.65 -2.14
CA THR A 131 11.84 1.05 -0.97
C THR A 131 10.33 0.94 -1.20
N TYR A 132 9.70 1.94 -1.80
CA TYR A 132 8.29 1.88 -2.21
C TYR A 132 8.05 0.83 -3.30
N ALA A 133 8.96 0.71 -4.27
CA ALA A 133 8.86 -0.34 -5.28
C ALA A 133 8.82 -1.72 -4.62
N ILE A 134 9.70 -1.99 -3.65
CA ILE A 134 9.71 -3.24 -2.87
C ILE A 134 8.37 -3.41 -2.12
N GLN A 135 7.97 -2.42 -1.32
CA GLN A 135 6.81 -2.52 -0.43
C GLN A 135 5.47 -2.61 -1.15
N TYR A 136 5.32 -1.98 -2.31
CA TYR A 136 4.04 -1.93 -3.01
C TYR A 136 3.92 -3.06 -4.03
N ILE A 137 5.01 -3.45 -4.69
CA ILE A 137 4.99 -4.56 -5.64
C ILE A 137 4.81 -5.88 -4.90
N SER A 138 5.38 -6.01 -3.70
CA SER A 138 5.22 -7.23 -2.89
C SER A 138 3.77 -7.55 -2.47
N LYS A 139 2.84 -6.62 -2.67
CA LYS A 139 1.43 -6.77 -2.28
C LYS A 139 0.50 -6.91 -3.49
N ILE A 140 1.02 -6.96 -4.72
CA ILE A 140 0.16 -6.99 -5.91
C ILE A 140 -0.68 -8.26 -5.98
N THR A 141 -0.11 -9.40 -5.60
CA THR A 141 -0.78 -10.71 -5.63
C THR A 141 -1.91 -10.83 -4.59
N THR A 142 -1.90 -9.97 -3.57
CA THR A 142 -2.89 -9.95 -2.48
C THR A 142 -3.83 -8.74 -2.53
N THR A 143 -3.61 -7.80 -3.45
CA THR A 143 -4.47 -6.60 -3.60
C THR A 143 -5.54 -6.86 -4.65
N TYR A 144 -6.83 -6.77 -4.30
CA TYR A 144 -7.91 -6.97 -5.28
C TYR A 144 -8.37 -5.69 -5.98
N GLY A 145 -8.25 -4.54 -5.34
CA GLY A 145 -8.74 -3.26 -5.83
C GLY A 145 -7.80 -2.12 -5.49
N ASP A 146 -7.99 -1.00 -6.18
CA ASP A 146 -7.42 0.28 -5.80
C ASP A 146 -8.29 1.44 -6.32
N CYS A 147 -8.22 2.61 -5.67
CA CYS A 147 -8.91 3.83 -6.06
C CYS A 147 -7.95 5.01 -6.13
N LEU A 148 -7.93 5.69 -7.28
CA LEU A 148 -7.14 6.89 -7.50
C LEU A 148 -7.86 7.83 -8.46
N ASP A 149 -7.96 9.11 -8.10
CA ASP A 149 -8.49 10.19 -8.94
C ASP A 149 -9.84 9.86 -9.63
N SER A 150 -10.82 9.35 -8.84
CA SER A 150 -12.15 8.92 -9.31
C SER A 150 -12.13 7.71 -10.26
N ILE A 151 -11.05 6.93 -10.30
CA ILE A 151 -10.98 5.68 -11.04
C ILE A 151 -10.84 4.55 -10.04
N ILE A 152 -11.69 3.54 -10.17
CA ILE A 152 -11.61 2.29 -9.44
C ILE A 152 -10.93 1.26 -10.35
N TYR A 153 -9.82 0.71 -9.87
CA TYR A 153 -9.02 -0.29 -10.55
C TYR A 153 -9.28 -1.63 -9.89
N LEU A 154 -9.88 -2.57 -10.61
CA LEU A 154 -10.02 -3.95 -10.15
C LEU A 154 -8.85 -4.75 -10.71
N ASN A 155 -8.11 -5.42 -9.83
CA ASN A 155 -6.93 -6.23 -10.18
C ASN A 155 -7.36 -7.42 -11.03
N LYS A 156 -7.36 -7.22 -12.36
CA LYS A 156 -7.71 -8.26 -13.32
C LYS A 156 -6.69 -9.38 -13.29
N PHE A 157 -5.43 -9.07 -13.02
CA PHE A 157 -4.38 -10.08 -12.91
C PHE A 157 -4.79 -11.21 -11.95
N ILE A 158 -5.28 -10.86 -10.76
CA ILE A 158 -5.68 -11.80 -9.72
C ILE A 158 -7.14 -12.26 -9.86
N LEU A 159 -8.08 -11.31 -9.90
CA LEU A 159 -9.51 -11.62 -9.83
C LEU A 159 -10.02 -12.45 -11.02
N SER A 160 -9.37 -12.36 -12.20
CA SER A 160 -9.75 -13.19 -13.36
C SER A 160 -9.13 -14.59 -13.38
N ARG A 161 -8.12 -14.86 -12.54
CA ARG A 161 -7.36 -16.13 -12.56
C ARG A 161 -7.63 -17.02 -11.35
N TYR A 162 -7.78 -16.42 -10.17
CA TYR A 162 -7.91 -17.16 -8.91
C TYR A 162 -9.12 -18.11 -8.85
N PRO A 163 -10.32 -17.76 -9.37
CA PRO A 163 -11.45 -18.68 -9.36
C PRO A 163 -11.16 -20.00 -10.10
N GLU A 164 -10.52 -19.90 -11.27
CA GLU A 164 -10.11 -21.08 -12.05
C GLU A 164 -9.03 -21.89 -11.33
N ILE A 165 -8.00 -21.23 -10.80
CA ILE A 165 -6.91 -21.88 -10.05
C ILE A 165 -7.46 -22.61 -8.81
N ILE A 166 -8.38 -21.99 -8.07
CA ILE A 166 -8.97 -22.58 -6.86
C ILE A 166 -9.81 -23.80 -7.23
N LEU A 167 -10.68 -23.69 -8.24
CA LEU A 167 -11.49 -24.83 -8.68
C LEU A 167 -10.62 -25.99 -9.16
N HIS A 168 -9.58 -25.70 -9.94
CA HIS A 168 -8.59 -26.67 -10.40
C HIS A 168 -7.89 -27.38 -9.24
N LYS A 169 -7.39 -26.62 -8.25
CA LYS A 169 -6.71 -27.16 -7.06
C LYS A 169 -7.61 -28.05 -6.21
N GLN A 170 -8.92 -27.81 -6.20
CA GLN A 170 -9.84 -28.71 -5.50
C GLN A 170 -9.89 -30.08 -6.20
N GLY A 171 -9.80 -30.12 -7.53
CA GLY A 171 -9.81 -31.34 -8.35
C GLY A 171 -11.21 -31.77 -8.80
N GLU A 172 -11.29 -32.92 -9.49
CA GLU A 172 -12.57 -33.47 -9.96
C GLU A 172 -13.42 -34.07 -8.82
N PRO A 173 -14.77 -34.06 -8.94
CA PRO A 173 -15.54 -33.51 -10.06
C PRO A 173 -15.78 -32.00 -9.92
N TYR A 174 -15.36 -31.22 -10.94
CA TYR A 174 -15.44 -29.76 -10.91
C TYR A 174 -16.86 -29.22 -10.79
N ASN A 175 -17.84 -29.85 -11.47
CA ASN A 175 -19.23 -29.39 -11.48
C ASN A 175 -19.85 -29.35 -10.07
N ALA A 176 -19.48 -30.29 -9.19
CA ALA A 176 -19.99 -30.34 -7.83
C ALA A 176 -19.43 -29.22 -6.92
N ARG A 177 -18.32 -28.60 -7.34
CA ARG A 177 -17.57 -27.59 -6.58
C ARG A 177 -17.69 -26.20 -7.17
N PHE A 178 -18.03 -26.11 -8.45
CA PHE A 178 -18.14 -24.88 -9.21
C PHE A 178 -19.04 -23.84 -8.52
N GLU A 179 -20.24 -24.22 -8.09
CA GLU A 179 -21.19 -23.29 -7.47
C GLU A 179 -20.60 -22.56 -6.25
N ASN A 180 -19.86 -23.28 -5.40
CA ASN A 180 -19.24 -22.69 -4.21
C ASN A 180 -18.09 -21.75 -4.58
N VAL A 181 -17.22 -22.15 -5.52
CA VAL A 181 -16.10 -21.32 -5.98
C VAL A 181 -16.60 -20.08 -6.73
N ASN A 182 -17.62 -20.24 -7.57
CA ASN A 182 -18.26 -19.15 -8.31
C ASN A 182 -18.94 -18.16 -7.35
N SER A 183 -19.65 -18.65 -6.34
CA SER A 183 -20.24 -17.79 -5.30
C SER A 183 -19.17 -17.02 -4.52
N GLY A 184 -18.05 -17.67 -4.12
CA GLY A 184 -16.94 -16.95 -3.48
C GLY A 184 -16.25 -15.94 -4.41
N TYR A 185 -16.16 -16.22 -5.70
CA TYR A 185 -15.65 -15.26 -6.68
C TYR A 185 -16.55 -14.03 -6.81
N LEU A 186 -17.87 -14.21 -6.94
CA LEU A 186 -18.82 -13.10 -6.93
C LEU A 186 -18.71 -12.28 -5.65
N GLY A 187 -18.52 -12.94 -4.50
CA GLY A 187 -18.28 -12.29 -3.22
C GLY A 187 -17.02 -11.42 -3.20
N ALA A 188 -15.91 -11.92 -3.75
CA ALA A 188 -14.66 -11.17 -3.87
C ALA A 188 -14.84 -9.90 -4.73
N VAL A 189 -15.52 -10.00 -5.87
CA VAL A 189 -15.77 -8.86 -6.76
C VAL A 189 -16.69 -7.83 -6.08
N LYS A 190 -17.78 -8.29 -5.42
CA LYS A 190 -18.67 -7.41 -4.65
C LYS A 190 -17.94 -6.68 -3.54
N MET A 191 -17.14 -7.38 -2.73
CA MET A 191 -16.34 -6.80 -1.66
C MET A 191 -15.41 -5.73 -2.20
N THR A 192 -14.66 -6.05 -3.26
CA THR A 192 -13.69 -5.12 -3.86
C THR A 192 -14.37 -3.87 -4.42
N VAL A 193 -15.48 -4.03 -5.16
CA VAL A 193 -16.24 -2.88 -5.68
C VAL A 193 -16.76 -2.00 -4.53
N VAL A 194 -17.27 -2.61 -3.45
CA VAL A 194 -17.74 -1.85 -2.28
C VAL A 194 -16.59 -1.12 -1.59
N GLU A 195 -15.46 -1.78 -1.35
CA GLU A 195 -14.25 -1.19 -0.72
C GLU A 195 -13.81 0.06 -1.50
N GLU A 196 -13.63 -0.06 -2.81
CA GLU A 196 -13.13 1.05 -3.62
C GLU A 196 -14.14 2.17 -3.84
N LEU A 197 -15.44 1.87 -3.83
CA LEU A 197 -16.51 2.89 -3.80
C LEU A 197 -16.48 3.68 -2.49
N ILE A 198 -16.21 3.02 -1.36
CA ILE A 198 -16.05 3.68 -0.06
C ILE A 198 -14.81 4.58 -0.09
N HIS A 199 -13.68 4.10 -0.63
CA HIS A 199 -12.49 4.93 -0.80
C HIS A 199 -12.74 6.16 -1.68
N ALA A 200 -13.52 6.02 -2.75
CA ALA A 200 -13.87 7.15 -3.61
C ALA A 200 -14.75 8.20 -2.91
N ALA A 201 -15.50 7.83 -1.87
CA ALA A 201 -16.27 8.76 -1.05
C ALA A 201 -15.39 9.56 -0.05
N GLN A 202 -14.14 9.14 0.18
CA GLN A 202 -13.27 9.67 1.24
C GLN A 202 -12.41 10.87 0.81
N GLY A 203 -12.87 11.69 -0.14
CA GLY A 203 -12.05 12.69 -0.84
C GLY A 203 -11.14 13.57 0.05
N ASN A 204 -11.67 14.16 1.13
CA ASN A 204 -10.84 14.99 2.03
C ASN A 204 -9.77 14.17 2.78
N LEU A 205 -10.10 12.97 3.26
CA LEU A 205 -9.14 12.07 3.89
C LEU A 205 -8.05 11.65 2.90
N GLN A 206 -8.44 11.31 1.67
CA GLN A 206 -7.49 10.98 0.59
C GLN A 206 -6.56 12.15 0.29
N GLN A 207 -7.07 13.39 0.27
CA GLN A 207 -6.26 14.58 0.04
C GLN A 207 -5.27 14.85 1.18
N VAL A 208 -5.71 14.70 2.44
CA VAL A 208 -4.82 14.81 3.61
C VAL A 208 -3.73 13.74 3.54
N ASN A 209 -4.11 12.49 3.26
CA ASN A 209 -3.17 11.38 3.11
C ASN A 209 -2.13 11.64 2.01
N LYS A 210 -2.57 12.10 0.84
CA LYS A 210 -1.71 12.42 -0.31
C LYS A 210 -0.74 13.55 0.00
N ASN A 211 -1.22 14.65 0.58
CA ASN A 211 -0.39 15.79 0.94
C ASN A 211 0.68 15.39 1.97
N ALA A 212 0.28 14.63 2.99
CA ALA A 212 1.20 14.13 4.00
C ALA A 212 2.27 13.20 3.42
N ALA A 213 1.90 12.28 2.53
CA ALA A 213 2.84 11.40 1.84
C ALA A 213 3.84 12.17 0.97
N ILE A 214 3.40 13.20 0.23
CA ILE A 214 4.28 14.07 -0.57
C ILE A 214 5.35 14.71 0.32
N GLU A 215 4.97 15.24 1.48
CA GLU A 215 5.91 15.90 2.39
C GLU A 215 6.86 14.89 3.06
N VAL A 216 6.39 13.69 3.42
CA VAL A 216 7.26 12.59 3.88
C VAL A 216 8.33 12.27 2.82
N ASN A 217 7.92 12.10 1.57
CA ASN A 217 8.82 11.75 0.47
C ASN A 217 9.89 12.83 0.25
N LYS A 218 9.51 14.11 0.24
CA LYS A 218 10.46 15.23 0.10
C LYS A 218 11.51 15.25 1.20
N ILE A 219 11.10 15.01 2.44
CA ILE A 219 12.02 15.00 3.59
C ILE A 219 12.97 13.80 3.51
N ASN A 220 12.47 12.65 3.06
CA ASN A 220 13.30 11.46 2.82
C ASN A 220 14.31 11.69 1.68
N GLU A 221 13.93 12.41 0.61
CA GLU A 221 14.86 12.81 -0.46
C GLU A 221 15.93 13.78 0.04
N GLU A 222 15.55 14.77 0.85
CA GLU A 222 16.48 15.70 1.48
C GLU A 222 17.50 14.97 2.36
N LEU A 223 17.03 14.03 3.18
CA LEU A 223 17.91 13.18 4.00
C LEU A 223 18.87 12.36 3.13
N ALA A 224 18.37 11.72 2.07
CA ALA A 224 19.22 10.96 1.15
C ALA A 224 20.32 11.87 0.55
N GLY A 225 19.98 13.09 0.15
CA GLY A 225 20.94 14.09 -0.33
C GLY A 225 22.00 14.46 0.72
N ILE A 226 21.59 14.69 1.97
CA ILE A 226 22.50 14.97 3.09
C ILE A 226 23.48 13.81 3.28
N ILE A 227 22.99 12.57 3.39
CA ILE A 227 23.85 11.38 3.58
C ILE A 227 24.79 11.19 2.39
N LEU A 228 24.30 11.39 1.16
CA LEU A 228 25.11 11.27 -0.05
C LEU A 228 26.21 12.33 -0.13
N SER A 229 26.05 13.48 0.52
CA SER A 229 27.04 14.56 0.55
C SER A 229 28.17 14.36 1.57
N LEU A 230 28.01 13.42 2.51
CA LEU A 230 29.02 13.16 3.53
C LEU A 230 30.33 12.63 2.92
N ASP A 231 31.45 13.02 3.53
CA ASP A 231 32.78 12.52 3.18
C ASP A 231 33.00 11.09 3.69
N THR A 232 33.96 10.40 3.09
CA THR A 232 34.26 8.98 3.38
C THR A 232 34.65 8.74 4.83
N ASP A 233 35.38 9.66 5.48
CA ASP A 233 35.80 9.48 6.87
C ASP A 233 34.61 9.54 7.81
N THR A 234 33.69 10.48 7.58
CA THR A 234 32.44 10.60 8.32
C THR A 234 31.56 9.36 8.13
N ILE A 235 31.41 8.88 6.89
CA ILE A 235 30.63 7.66 6.60
C ILE A 235 31.23 6.44 7.30
N ASN A 236 32.54 6.23 7.22
CA ASN A 236 33.18 5.08 7.84
C ASN A 236 33.05 5.12 9.37
N LYS A 237 33.27 6.28 10.00
CA LYS A 237 33.10 6.46 11.46
C LYS A 237 31.67 6.18 11.91
N LEU A 238 30.68 6.71 11.19
CA LEU A 238 29.27 6.47 11.51
C LEU A 238 28.88 5.02 11.27
N SER A 239 29.38 4.39 10.21
CA SER A 239 29.10 2.98 9.91
C SER A 239 29.65 2.06 11.00
N GLU A 240 30.87 2.32 11.49
CA GLU A 240 31.45 1.60 12.62
C GLU A 240 30.68 1.87 13.91
N TYR A 241 30.36 3.14 14.20
CA TYR A 241 29.62 3.53 15.40
C TYR A 241 28.23 2.88 15.47
N CYS A 242 27.49 2.90 14.37
CA CYS A 242 26.18 2.28 14.24
C CYS A 242 26.24 0.76 14.02
N GLN A 243 27.44 0.17 13.97
CA GLN A 243 27.66 -1.28 13.76
C GLN A 243 27.01 -1.81 12.49
N LEU A 244 27.04 -1.01 11.42
CA LEU A 244 26.46 -1.39 10.13
C LEU A 244 27.26 -2.53 9.48
N GLN A 245 26.59 -3.31 8.65
CA GLN A 245 27.25 -4.34 7.85
C GLN A 245 28.40 -3.74 7.03
N ALA A 246 29.58 -4.38 7.10
CA ALA A 246 30.75 -3.94 6.35
C ALA A 246 30.51 -4.02 4.84
N VAL A 247 30.81 -2.92 4.15
CA VAL A 247 30.72 -2.80 2.69
C VAL A 247 32.13 -2.55 2.16
N PRO A 248 32.58 -3.25 1.10
CA PRO A 248 33.91 -3.04 0.53
C PRO A 248 34.13 -1.61 0.02
N ASP A 249 35.39 -1.15 0.02
CA ASP A 249 35.74 0.24 -0.31
C ASP A 249 35.44 0.62 -1.77
N ASP A 250 35.34 -0.35 -2.66
CA ASP A 250 34.97 -0.19 -4.07
C ASP A 250 33.47 0.07 -4.29
N PHE A 251 32.65 0.07 -3.22
CA PHE A 251 31.22 0.39 -3.27
C PHE A 251 30.85 1.61 -2.38
N PRO A 252 31.29 2.82 -2.75
CA PRO A 252 31.05 4.03 -1.98
C PRO A 252 29.57 4.42 -1.84
N PHE A 253 28.72 4.15 -2.84
CA PHE A 253 27.28 4.42 -2.74
C PHE A 253 26.58 3.39 -1.86
N ALA A 254 26.99 2.13 -1.86
CA ALA A 254 26.45 1.10 -0.97
C ALA A 254 26.72 1.42 0.51
N LYS A 255 27.90 1.95 0.85
CA LYS A 255 28.18 2.45 2.21
C LYS A 255 27.21 3.56 2.63
N LYS A 256 27.01 4.54 1.74
CA LYS A 256 26.10 5.67 1.97
C LYS A 256 24.65 5.23 2.05
N ALA A 257 24.24 4.29 1.19
CA ALA A 257 22.90 3.71 1.20
C ALA A 257 22.62 2.94 2.50
N ASN A 258 23.58 2.15 2.98
CA ASN A 258 23.46 1.43 4.25
C ASN A 258 23.22 2.40 5.42
N LEU A 259 23.99 3.49 5.49
CA LEU A 259 23.78 4.54 6.49
C LEU A 259 22.44 5.26 6.30
N PHE A 260 22.04 5.57 5.06
CA PHE A 260 20.74 6.18 4.77
C PHE A 260 19.58 5.32 5.25
N PHE A 261 19.58 4.02 4.95
CA PHE A 261 18.50 3.13 5.39
C PHE A 261 18.47 2.96 6.91
N PHE A 262 19.64 2.92 7.56
CA PHE A 262 19.73 2.89 9.03
C PHE A 262 19.21 4.19 9.68
N LEU A 263 19.56 5.34 9.12
CA LEU A 263 19.13 6.65 9.63
C LEU A 263 17.80 7.13 9.04
N ASN A 264 17.15 6.33 8.19
CA ASN A 264 15.85 6.71 7.64
C ASN A 264 14.87 6.84 8.81
N PRO A 265 14.07 7.92 8.90
CA PRO A 265 13.27 8.19 10.09
C PRO A 265 12.28 7.07 10.40
N ASP A 266 11.71 6.43 9.38
CA ASP A 266 10.82 5.28 9.55
C ASP A 266 11.53 4.13 10.29
N HIS A 267 12.73 3.78 9.85
CA HIS A 267 13.50 2.69 10.46
C HIS A 267 14.07 3.08 11.82
N PHE A 268 14.74 4.23 11.89
CA PHE A 268 15.43 4.72 13.09
C PHE A 268 14.48 4.89 14.28
N LEU A 269 13.33 5.54 14.06
CA LEU A 269 12.39 5.80 15.15
C LEU A 269 11.66 4.52 15.59
N ILE A 270 11.40 3.57 14.68
CA ILE A 270 10.82 2.28 15.07
C ILE A 270 11.79 1.50 15.98
N GLU A 271 13.08 1.46 15.65
CA GLU A 271 14.07 0.70 16.42
C GLU A 271 14.45 1.36 17.75
N GLN A 272 14.59 2.69 17.76
CA GLN A 272 15.02 3.43 18.96
C GLN A 272 13.87 3.75 19.91
N ILE A 273 12.66 3.97 19.37
CA ILE A 273 11.54 4.58 20.09
C ILE A 273 10.33 3.62 20.20
N GLY A 274 10.37 2.50 19.48
CA GLY A 274 9.35 1.44 19.51
C GLY A 274 8.27 1.61 18.44
N PRO A 275 7.36 0.63 18.29
CA PRO A 275 6.43 0.54 17.16
C PRO A 275 5.36 1.65 17.13
N ASP A 276 5.35 2.55 18.12
CA ASP A 276 4.25 3.45 18.38
C ASP A 276 4.53 4.92 18.04
N VAL A 277 5.21 5.14 16.91
CA VAL A 277 5.50 6.44 16.27
C VAL A 277 4.28 7.40 16.28
N MET A 278 3.08 6.82 16.28
CA MET A 278 1.77 7.47 16.28
C MET A 278 1.52 8.43 17.46
N THR A 279 2.16 8.31 18.62
CA THR A 279 1.88 9.21 19.77
C THR A 279 3.05 10.07 20.25
N PHE A 280 4.16 10.04 19.51
CA PHE A 280 5.33 10.81 19.90
C PHE A 280 5.15 12.31 19.65
N THR A 281 5.69 13.09 20.57
CA THR A 281 5.67 14.56 20.55
C THR A 281 7.07 15.16 20.57
N HIS A 282 8.10 14.33 20.76
CA HIS A 282 9.49 14.74 20.89
C HIS A 282 10.39 13.74 20.14
N VAL A 283 11.41 14.27 19.48
CA VAL A 283 12.45 13.48 18.81
C VAL A 283 13.80 13.87 19.41
N GLU A 284 14.57 12.86 19.77
CA GLU A 284 15.95 12.98 20.21
C GLU A 284 16.85 12.17 19.27
N ILE A 285 18.11 12.58 19.14
CA ILE A 285 19.11 11.86 18.37
C ILE A 285 20.34 11.61 19.24
N ASP A 286 21.04 10.53 18.98
CA ASP A 286 22.32 10.26 19.62
C ASP A 286 23.28 11.44 19.39
N PRO A 287 23.91 12.00 20.45
CA PRO A 287 24.77 13.16 20.32
C PRO A 287 25.92 12.97 19.32
N LYS A 288 26.52 11.79 19.21
CA LYS A 288 27.62 11.52 18.28
C LYS A 288 27.15 11.49 16.82
N ILE A 289 25.95 10.97 16.59
CA ILE A 289 25.32 11.03 15.26
C ILE A 289 24.98 12.48 14.94
N GLY A 290 24.43 13.24 15.89
CA GLY A 290 24.11 14.66 15.73
C GLY A 290 25.32 15.56 15.51
N GLU A 291 26.46 15.27 16.13
CA GLU A 291 27.73 15.97 15.87
C GLU A 291 28.22 15.73 14.44
N SER A 292 28.01 14.52 13.91
CA SER A 292 28.43 14.14 12.56
C SER A 292 27.46 14.60 11.48
N ILE A 293 26.16 14.68 11.79
CA ILE A 293 25.08 15.14 10.89
C ILE A 293 24.21 16.16 11.64
N PRO A 294 24.65 17.43 11.75
CA PRO A 294 23.95 18.45 12.55
C PRO A 294 22.52 18.72 12.10
N GLN A 295 22.19 18.48 10.82
CA GLN A 295 20.86 18.69 10.28
C GLN A 295 19.86 17.58 10.65
N LEU A 296 20.31 16.42 11.15
CA LEU A 296 19.47 15.22 11.28
C LEU A 296 18.29 15.42 12.26
N LEU A 297 18.52 16.13 13.37
CA LEU A 297 17.47 16.40 14.35
C LEU A 297 16.33 17.23 13.74
N ASP A 298 16.67 18.21 12.90
CA ASP A 298 15.68 19.04 12.22
C ASP A 298 14.88 18.22 11.20
N ILE A 299 15.56 17.37 10.42
CA ILE A 299 14.93 16.43 9.48
C ILE A 299 13.88 15.58 10.19
N TYR A 300 14.23 14.93 11.29
CA TYR A 300 13.28 14.06 12.00
C TYR A 300 12.11 14.85 12.61
N LYS A 301 12.36 16.06 13.13
CA LYS A 301 11.30 16.92 13.64
C LYS A 301 10.31 17.33 12.55
N ARG A 302 10.81 17.67 11.36
CA ARG A 302 9.95 18.01 10.20
C ARG A 302 9.22 16.78 9.68
N TRP A 303 9.85 15.62 9.71
CA TRP A 303 9.28 14.36 9.24
C TRP A 303 8.11 13.85 10.08
N LEU A 304 8.17 14.04 11.41
CA LEU A 304 7.23 13.44 12.36
C LEU A 304 5.76 13.84 12.11
N VAL A 305 5.49 15.11 11.82
CA VAL A 305 4.09 15.58 11.66
C VAL A 305 3.44 15.02 10.38
N PRO A 306 4.07 15.12 9.19
CA PRO A 306 3.56 14.50 7.98
C PRO A 306 3.33 12.99 8.11
N ILE A 307 4.27 12.22 8.68
CA ILE A 307 4.06 10.76 8.78
C ILE A 307 2.88 10.41 9.70
N GLN A 308 2.69 11.14 10.79
CA GLN A 308 1.55 10.95 11.69
C GLN A 308 0.24 11.27 10.98
N GLN A 309 0.20 12.34 10.19
CA GLN A 309 -0.98 12.69 9.38
C GLN A 309 -1.26 11.63 8.31
N HIS A 310 -0.24 11.16 7.61
CA HIS A 310 -0.34 10.08 6.62
C HIS A 310 -0.93 8.82 7.26
N HIS A 311 -0.34 8.35 8.37
CA HIS A 311 -0.84 7.17 9.06
C HIS A 311 -2.23 7.34 9.65
N ALA A 312 -2.57 8.52 10.20
CA ALA A 312 -3.90 8.76 10.74
C ALA A 312 -4.97 8.75 9.66
N ALA A 313 -4.74 9.48 8.56
CA ALA A 313 -5.66 9.52 7.43
C ALA A 313 -5.85 8.13 6.82
N PHE A 314 -4.74 7.41 6.55
CA PHE A 314 -4.80 6.05 6.04
C PHE A 314 -5.58 5.11 6.98
N THR A 315 -5.29 5.12 8.28
CA THR A 315 -5.98 4.26 9.26
C THR A 315 -7.47 4.57 9.32
N ALA A 316 -7.86 5.85 9.25
CA ALA A 316 -9.27 6.24 9.20
C ALA A 316 -9.96 5.77 7.90
N MET A 317 -9.30 5.92 6.75
CA MET A 317 -9.81 5.46 5.44
C MET A 317 -10.07 3.95 5.42
N GLU A 318 -9.05 3.16 5.79
CA GLU A 318 -9.14 1.70 5.84
C GLU A 318 -10.16 1.23 6.89
N GLY A 319 -10.23 1.93 8.03
CA GLY A 319 -11.19 1.64 9.09
C GLY A 319 -12.64 1.86 8.68
N MET A 320 -12.90 2.97 7.99
CA MET A 320 -14.21 3.27 7.41
C MET A 320 -14.62 2.21 6.39
N ALA A 321 -13.70 1.84 5.49
CA ALA A 321 -13.94 0.82 4.48
C ALA A 321 -14.27 -0.53 5.12
N ALA A 322 -13.42 -1.02 6.03
CA ALA A 322 -13.64 -2.29 6.72
C ALA A 322 -14.97 -2.33 7.50
N PHE A 323 -15.30 -1.25 8.23
CA PHE A 323 -16.57 -1.17 8.96
C PHE A 323 -17.77 -1.15 8.02
N ALA A 324 -17.72 -0.40 6.92
CA ALA A 324 -18.83 -0.29 5.98
C ALA A 324 -19.05 -1.57 5.17
N ILE A 325 -17.98 -2.21 4.67
CA ILE A 325 -18.05 -3.49 3.95
C ILE A 325 -18.80 -4.53 4.79
N GLU A 326 -18.42 -4.69 6.06
CA GLU A 326 -19.07 -5.66 6.95
C GLU A 326 -20.56 -5.38 7.12
N ASN A 327 -20.96 -4.12 7.22
CA ASN A 327 -22.37 -3.78 7.41
C ASN A 327 -23.20 -3.87 6.11
N ILE A 328 -22.60 -3.51 4.96
CA ILE A 328 -23.25 -3.54 3.65
C ILE A 328 -23.41 -4.99 3.15
N LEU A 329 -22.42 -5.85 3.41
CA LEU A 329 -22.36 -7.22 2.87
C LEU A 329 -22.65 -8.32 3.89
N LYS A 330 -22.95 -8.01 5.17
CA LYS A 330 -23.20 -9.02 6.23
C LYS A 330 -24.13 -10.17 5.82
N ASP A 331 -25.20 -9.85 5.08
CA ASP A 331 -26.24 -10.81 4.70
C ASP A 331 -26.08 -11.30 3.25
N ASP A 332 -25.01 -10.87 2.54
CA ASP A 332 -24.74 -11.30 1.16
C ASP A 332 -24.10 -12.69 1.17
N LYS A 333 -24.80 -13.67 0.62
CA LYS A 333 -24.38 -15.08 0.59
C LYS A 333 -23.04 -15.28 -0.15
N ASP A 334 -22.82 -14.54 -1.23
CA ASP A 334 -21.58 -14.66 -2.02
C ASP A 334 -20.41 -14.12 -1.22
N PHE A 335 -20.60 -13.00 -0.52
CA PHE A 335 -19.61 -12.48 0.41
C PHE A 335 -19.30 -13.45 1.55
N GLN A 336 -20.31 -14.07 2.17
CA GLN A 336 -20.07 -15.09 3.20
C GLN A 336 -19.27 -16.29 2.66
N ASN A 337 -19.56 -16.72 1.43
CA ASN A 337 -18.80 -17.78 0.76
C ASN A 337 -17.38 -17.35 0.38
N TYR A 338 -17.18 -16.06 0.06
CA TYR A 338 -15.84 -15.50 -0.16
C TYR A 338 -14.99 -15.61 1.10
N LEU A 339 -15.52 -15.24 2.26
CA LEU A 339 -14.83 -15.33 3.55
C LEU A 339 -14.35 -16.75 3.87
N THR A 340 -15.08 -17.79 3.44
CA THR A 340 -14.70 -19.18 3.70
C THR A 340 -13.81 -19.80 2.61
N THR A 341 -13.90 -19.30 1.37
CA THR A 341 -13.29 -19.95 0.20
C THR A 341 -12.00 -19.27 -0.25
N PHE A 342 -11.87 -17.96 -0.04
CA PHE A 342 -10.76 -17.15 -0.55
C PHE A 342 -9.98 -16.45 0.57
N MET A 343 -10.60 -16.12 1.70
CA MET A 343 -9.86 -15.52 2.83
C MET A 343 -9.10 -16.59 3.62
N GLY A 344 -7.82 -16.75 3.28
CA GLY A 344 -6.82 -17.31 4.20
C GLY A 344 -6.46 -16.30 5.29
N THR A 345 -6.13 -16.78 6.49
CA THR A 345 -5.79 -15.96 7.66
C THR A 345 -4.46 -15.22 7.47
N ASP A 346 -4.48 -14.05 6.86
CA ASP A 346 -3.30 -13.18 6.72
C ASP A 346 -3.19 -12.23 7.92
N PHE A 347 -2.13 -12.40 8.72
CA PHE A 347 -1.80 -11.65 9.94
C PHE A 347 -0.73 -10.58 9.69
N SER A 348 -0.96 -9.66 8.74
CA SER A 348 -0.01 -8.60 8.41
C SER A 348 -0.24 -7.30 9.21
N SER A 349 0.76 -6.40 9.26
CA SER A 349 0.64 -5.06 9.87
C SER A 349 -0.49 -4.21 9.27
N TYR A 350 -0.87 -4.49 8.02
CA TYR A 350 -2.02 -3.92 7.35
C TYR A 350 -3.35 -4.33 8.02
N GLN A 351 -3.46 -5.59 8.47
CA GLN A 351 -4.62 -6.07 9.21
C GLN A 351 -4.75 -5.37 10.59
N VAL A 352 -3.62 -5.09 11.25
CA VAL A 352 -3.60 -4.35 12.53
C VAL A 352 -4.08 -2.90 12.38
N ARG A 353 -3.70 -2.22 11.29
CA ARG A 353 -4.22 -0.86 11.01
C ARG A 353 -5.69 -0.89 10.62
N LYS A 354 -6.10 -1.85 9.78
CA LYS A 354 -7.51 -2.10 9.46
C LYS A 354 -8.34 -2.35 10.72
N SER A 355 -7.86 -3.15 11.67
CA SER A 355 -8.59 -3.43 12.91
C SER A 355 -8.70 -2.19 13.81
N MET A 356 -7.60 -1.46 14.04
CA MET A 356 -7.62 -0.23 14.84
C MET A 356 -8.57 0.83 14.26
N GLY A 357 -8.46 1.11 12.97
CA GLY A 357 -9.32 2.08 12.29
C GLY A 357 -10.79 1.66 12.31
N LYS A 358 -11.06 0.36 12.17
CA LYS A 358 -12.42 -0.19 12.21
C LYS A 358 -13.02 -0.08 13.61
N ASP A 359 -12.28 -0.41 14.66
CA ASP A 359 -12.73 -0.29 16.05
C ASP A 359 -13.00 1.17 16.43
N PHE A 360 -12.14 2.09 15.99
CA PHE A 360 -12.38 3.53 16.09
C PHE A 360 -13.69 3.91 15.38
N THR A 361 -13.85 3.54 14.11
CA THR A 361 -15.03 3.87 13.29
C THR A 361 -16.30 3.35 13.95
N LYS A 362 -16.28 2.10 14.42
CA LYS A 362 -17.38 1.46 15.14
C LYS A 362 -17.76 2.23 16.41
N THR A 363 -16.76 2.68 17.18
CA THR A 363 -16.98 3.45 18.41
C THR A 363 -17.65 4.79 18.12
N VAL A 364 -17.17 5.52 17.11
CA VAL A 364 -17.74 6.81 16.69
C VAL A 364 -19.15 6.60 16.10
N TYR A 365 -19.35 5.57 15.28
CA TYR A 365 -20.67 5.16 14.75
C TYR A 365 -21.68 4.86 15.85
N GLY A 366 -21.26 4.18 16.93
CA GLY A 366 -22.13 3.93 18.09
C GLY A 366 -22.65 5.21 18.77
N LYS A 367 -21.97 6.36 18.59
CA LYS A 367 -22.38 7.66 19.15
C LYS A 367 -23.10 8.55 18.15
N LEU A 368 -22.65 8.61 16.91
CA LEU A 368 -23.13 9.56 15.90
C LEU A 368 -24.03 8.94 14.82
N GLY A 369 -24.11 7.60 14.75
CA GLY A 369 -24.81 6.89 13.69
C GLY A 369 -24.20 7.14 12.31
N THR A 370 -25.04 7.24 11.29
CA THR A 370 -24.63 7.49 9.89
C THR A 370 -23.82 8.78 9.71
N LYS A 371 -24.00 9.78 10.59
CA LYS A 371 -23.22 11.03 10.56
C LYS A 371 -21.72 10.83 10.76
N THR A 372 -21.29 9.67 11.28
CA THR A 372 -19.87 9.34 11.51
C THR A 372 -19.02 9.53 10.27
N PHE A 373 -19.44 9.00 9.13
CA PHE A 373 -18.60 9.02 7.92
C PHE A 373 -18.38 10.43 7.42
N LYS A 374 -19.45 11.21 7.33
CA LYS A 374 -19.37 12.63 6.99
C LYS A 374 -18.46 13.40 7.95
N LYS A 375 -18.57 13.15 9.27
CA LYS A 375 -17.72 13.81 10.27
C LYS A 375 -16.25 13.41 10.18
N MET A 376 -15.95 12.12 9.97
CA MET A 376 -14.58 11.65 9.76
C MET A 376 -13.94 12.21 8.50
N ILE A 377 -14.73 12.39 7.43
CA ILE A 377 -14.26 13.02 6.20
C ILE A 377 -14.03 14.52 6.41
N GLU A 378 -14.99 15.25 6.99
CA GLU A 378 -14.90 16.70 7.20
C GLU A 378 -13.84 17.09 8.23
N VAL A 379 -13.70 16.29 9.29
CA VAL A 379 -12.78 16.52 10.41
C VAL A 379 -11.97 15.23 10.64
N PRO A 380 -10.92 14.97 9.84
CA PRO A 380 -10.08 13.79 10.01
C PRO A 380 -9.57 13.60 11.44
N PRO A 381 -9.55 12.37 11.97
CA PRO A 381 -8.94 12.10 13.27
C PRO A 381 -7.41 12.17 13.17
N ASN A 382 -6.76 12.57 14.25
CA ASN A 382 -5.32 12.41 14.40
C ASN A 382 -4.99 11.04 15.04
N THR A 383 -3.70 10.73 15.11
CA THR A 383 -3.19 9.46 15.65
C THR A 383 -3.57 9.20 17.10
N ARG A 384 -3.64 10.23 17.95
CA ARG A 384 -4.02 10.11 19.37
C ARG A 384 -5.51 9.83 19.52
N GLU A 385 -6.32 10.48 18.71
CA GLU A 385 -7.77 10.29 18.61
C GLU A 385 -8.15 8.90 18.09
N LEU A 386 -7.36 8.33 17.17
CA LEU A 386 -7.57 6.96 16.70
C LEU A 386 -7.39 5.92 17.81
N LYS A 387 -6.51 6.17 18.78
CA LYS A 387 -6.29 5.29 19.94
C LYS A 387 -7.28 5.53 21.07
N ASP A 388 -7.72 6.77 21.25
CA ASP A 388 -8.73 7.16 22.22
C ASP A 388 -9.89 7.86 21.48
N PRO A 389 -10.87 7.09 20.97
CA PRO A 389 -12.00 7.63 20.21
C PRO A 389 -12.81 8.66 21.01
N GLN A 390 -12.75 8.67 22.35
CA GLN A 390 -13.47 9.64 23.16
C GLN A 390 -12.93 11.06 22.96
N LEU A 391 -11.62 11.21 22.73
CA LEU A 391 -11.02 12.51 22.39
C LEU A 391 -11.62 13.07 21.09
N TYR A 392 -11.81 12.20 20.10
CA TYR A 392 -12.43 12.59 18.83
C TYR A 392 -13.89 12.99 19.00
N ILE A 393 -14.66 12.20 19.75
CA ILE A 393 -16.08 12.50 20.04
C ILE A 393 -16.21 13.84 20.77
N ASN A 394 -15.33 14.12 21.74
CA ASN A 394 -15.31 15.40 22.44
C ASN A 394 -14.96 16.57 21.51
N LYS A 395 -14.06 16.37 20.54
CA LYS A 395 -13.73 17.38 19.52
C LYS A 395 -14.91 17.72 18.60
N LEU A 396 -15.80 16.75 18.36
CA LEU A 396 -16.96 16.91 17.48
C LEU A 396 -18.21 17.49 18.18
N SER A 397 -18.19 17.55 19.52
CA SER A 397 -19.26 18.11 20.37
C SER A 397 -19.10 19.62 20.47
#